data_AF-A0A1W1VG89-F1
#
_entry.id   AF-A0A1W1VG89-F1
#
_cell.length_a   1.000
_cell.length_b   1.000
_cell.length_c   1.000
_cell.angle_alpha   90.00
_cell.angle_beta   90.00
_cell.angle_gamma   90.00
#
_symmetry.space_group_name_H-M   'P 1'
#
loop_
_entity.id
_entity.type
_entity.pdbx_description
1 polymer ?
#
loop_
_entity_poly.entity_id
_entity_poly.type
_entity_poly.pdbx_seq_one_letter_code
_entity_poly.pdbx_strand_id
1 'polypeptide(L)'
;MTTLEIECPVCAEVLELTDADRAELHVGDVIVCDSCNAEMEVTRSGEGEDFELELLGVLTTCPNCGEEFDVTEDMLAAAGTVQSHDGVEVSVVTCPHCRARIELEFEEAE
;
A
#
# COMPACT_ATOMS: atom_id res chain seq x y z
N MET A 1 25.61 -11.74 10.41
CA MET A 1 24.27 -11.88 9.83
C MET A 1 23.86 -10.47 9.51
N THR A 2 23.73 -10.15 8.23
CA THR A 2 23.36 -8.80 7.79
C THR A 2 21.86 -8.85 7.56
N THR A 3 21.08 -8.31 8.48
CA THR A 3 19.65 -8.09 8.26
C THR A 3 19.50 -6.86 7.37
N LEU A 4 18.60 -6.93 6.41
CA LEU A 4 18.17 -5.76 5.66
C LEU A 4 16.94 -5.19 6.37
N GLU A 5 16.99 -3.91 6.68
CA GLU A 5 15.90 -3.18 7.29
C GLU A 5 15.18 -2.40 6.19
N ILE A 6 13.87 -2.63 6.02
CA ILE A 6 13.04 -1.90 5.07
C ILE A 6 11.88 -1.25 5.83
N GLU A 7 11.68 0.04 5.64
CA GLU A 7 10.56 0.77 6.25
C GLU A 7 9.28 0.61 5.44
N CYS A 8 8.18 0.24 6.09
CA CYS A 8 6.86 0.22 5.46
C CYS A 8 6.42 1.66 5.14
N PRO A 9 6.10 1.99 3.87
CA PRO A 9 5.71 3.34 3.49
C PRO A 9 4.35 3.77 4.09
N VAL A 10 3.54 2.84 4.60
CA VAL A 10 2.20 3.13 5.13
C VAL A 10 2.23 3.45 6.63
N CYS A 11 2.98 2.68 7.42
CA CYS A 11 2.96 2.80 8.88
C CYS A 11 4.34 3.11 9.49
N ALA A 12 5.37 3.26 8.67
CA ALA A 12 6.77 3.44 9.07
C ALA A 12 7.31 2.32 9.98
N GLU A 13 6.68 1.14 9.99
CA GLU A 13 7.19 -0.04 10.67
C GLU A 13 8.44 -0.57 9.95
N VAL A 14 9.47 -0.96 10.70
CA VAL A 14 10.70 -1.52 10.13
C VAL A 14 10.53 -3.04 9.95
N LEU A 15 10.53 -3.51 8.71
CA LEU A 15 10.59 -4.91 8.36
C LEU A 15 12.06 -5.37 8.33
N GLU A 16 12.39 -6.32 9.20
CA GLU A 16 13.72 -6.93 9.27
C GLU A 16 13.77 -8.23 8.45
N LEU A 17 14.43 -8.20 7.29
CA LEU A 17 14.60 -9.37 6.42
C LEU A 17 15.98 -10.01 6.64
N THR A 18 16.01 -11.33 6.87
CA THR A 18 17.27 -12.06 6.98
C THR A 18 17.83 -12.44 5.62
N ASP A 19 19.13 -12.78 5.54
CA ASP A 19 19.74 -13.34 4.33
C ASP A 19 18.95 -14.53 3.74
N ALA A 20 18.28 -15.33 4.58
CA ALA A 20 17.45 -16.45 4.13
C ALA A 20 16.18 -15.95 3.44
N ASP A 21 15.46 -15.02 4.07
CA ASP A 21 14.24 -14.42 3.49
C ASP A 21 14.57 -13.76 2.15
N ARG A 22 15.67 -13.01 2.10
CA ARG A 22 16.15 -12.34 0.88
C ARG A 22 16.55 -13.30 -0.25
N ALA A 23 17.06 -14.49 0.09
CA ALA A 23 17.43 -15.49 -0.90
C ALA A 23 16.19 -16.18 -1.49
N GLU A 24 15.05 -16.11 -0.81
CA GLU A 24 13.77 -16.67 -1.25
C GLU A 24 12.92 -15.63 -1.99
N LEU A 25 13.16 -14.33 -1.79
CA LEU A 25 12.47 -13.23 -2.46
C LEU A 25 12.98 -12.99 -3.88
N HIS A 26 12.04 -12.85 -4.81
CA HIS A 26 12.27 -12.54 -6.20
C HIS A 26 11.56 -11.24 -6.57
N VAL A 27 12.06 -10.58 -7.63
CA VAL A 27 11.39 -9.41 -8.20
C VAL A 27 10.00 -9.79 -8.67
N GLY A 28 8.98 -9.03 -8.24
CA GLY A 28 7.57 -9.31 -8.47
C GLY A 28 6.90 -10.16 -7.39
N ASP A 29 7.62 -10.57 -6.34
CA ASP A 29 6.99 -11.15 -5.15
C ASP A 29 6.31 -10.04 -4.31
N VAL A 30 5.19 -10.40 -3.66
CA VAL A 30 4.42 -9.49 -2.80
C VAL A 30 4.71 -9.79 -1.34
N ILE A 31 5.12 -8.77 -0.59
CA ILE A 31 5.35 -8.78 0.85
C ILE A 31 4.19 -8.04 1.52
N VAL A 32 3.62 -8.65 2.57
CA VAL A 32 2.55 -8.03 3.35
C VAL A 32 3.14 -7.53 4.67
N CYS A 33 2.91 -6.27 5.02
CA CYS A 33 3.30 -5.75 6.32
C CYS A 33 2.43 -6.38 7.43
N ASP A 34 3.04 -7.02 8.43
CA ASP A 34 2.32 -7.62 9.56
C ASP A 34 1.56 -6.60 10.43
N SER A 35 1.99 -5.33 10.43
CA SER A 35 1.38 -4.29 11.28
C SER A 35 0.18 -3.59 10.63
N CYS A 36 0.25 -3.28 9.33
CA CYS A 36 -0.80 -2.52 8.63
C CYS A 36 -1.47 -3.30 7.49
N ASN A 37 -1.06 -4.53 7.22
CA ASN A 37 -1.55 -5.35 6.11
C ASN A 37 -1.38 -4.72 4.72
N ALA A 38 -0.46 -3.76 4.56
CA ALA A 38 -0.13 -3.19 3.26
C ALA A 38 0.60 -4.21 2.37
N GLU A 39 0.20 -4.29 1.10
CA GLU A 39 0.81 -5.15 0.08
C GLU A 39 1.88 -4.37 -0.69
N MET A 40 3.12 -4.87 -0.67
CA MET A 40 4.30 -4.23 -1.25
C MET A 40 4.96 -5.18 -2.25
N GLU A 41 5.21 -4.72 -3.47
CA GLU A 41 5.95 -5.49 -4.47
C GLU A 41 7.45 -5.33 -4.29
N VAL A 42 8.18 -6.44 -4.37
CA VAL A 42 9.64 -6.43 -4.46
C VAL A 42 10.05 -6.00 -5.86
N THR A 43 10.58 -4.78 -5.97
CA THR A 43 11.19 -4.25 -7.19
C THR A 43 12.72 -4.26 -7.07
N ARG A 44 13.43 -4.16 -8.19
CA ARG A 44 14.91 -4.17 -8.20
C ARG A 44 15.45 -2.78 -8.41
N SER A 45 16.18 -2.25 -7.42
CA SER A 45 16.96 -1.03 -7.61
C SER A 45 18.22 -1.32 -8.43
N GLY A 46 18.53 -0.40 -9.35
CA GLY A 46 19.69 -0.52 -10.23
C GLY A 46 21.02 -0.52 -9.46
N GLU A 47 21.98 -1.32 -9.96
CA GLU A 47 23.40 -1.40 -9.58
C GLU A 47 23.76 -1.17 -8.10
N GLY A 48 23.49 -2.17 -7.26
CA GLY A 48 24.32 -2.45 -6.07
C GLY A 48 23.61 -2.49 -4.72
N GLU A 49 22.34 -2.11 -4.65
CA GLU A 49 21.49 -2.24 -3.46
C GLU A 49 20.35 -3.22 -3.77
N ASP A 50 20.11 -4.13 -2.85
CA ASP A 50 19.60 -5.45 -3.20
C ASP A 50 18.15 -5.48 -3.73
N PHE A 51 17.24 -4.60 -3.30
CA PHE A 51 15.86 -4.46 -3.83
C PHE A 51 15.16 -3.25 -3.17
N GLU A 52 14.08 -2.75 -3.78
CA GLU A 52 13.22 -1.67 -3.28
C GLU A 52 11.77 -2.16 -3.23
N LEU A 53 10.95 -1.55 -2.37
CA LEU A 53 9.54 -1.91 -2.24
C LEU A 53 8.67 -0.83 -2.85
N GLU A 54 7.81 -1.23 -3.79
CA GLU A 54 6.78 -0.35 -4.37
C GLU A 54 5.42 -0.72 -3.76
N LEU A 55 4.69 0.28 -3.25
CA LEU A 55 3.35 0.06 -2.68
C LEU A 55 2.37 -0.22 -3.82
N LEU A 56 1.80 -1.43 -3.87
CA LEU A 56 0.82 -1.77 -4.91
C LEU A 56 -0.55 -1.16 -4.62
N GLY A 57 -0.88 -1.01 -3.34
CA GLY A 57 -2.06 -0.31 -2.87
C GLY A 57 -2.28 -0.48 -1.37
N VAL A 58 -3.37 0.12 -0.89
CA VAL A 58 -3.77 0.08 0.51
C VAL A 58 -5.03 -0.75 0.63
N LEU A 59 -4.97 -1.81 1.44
CA LEU A 59 -6.14 -2.63 1.76
C LEU A 59 -7.12 -1.82 2.61
N THR A 60 -8.36 -1.69 2.13
CA THR A 60 -9.44 -1.02 2.88
C THR A 60 -10.72 -1.84 2.84
N THR A 61 -11.60 -1.64 3.83
CA THR A 61 -12.87 -2.34 3.91
C THR A 61 -14.01 -1.44 3.43
N CYS A 62 -14.82 -1.93 2.49
CA CYS A 62 -15.98 -1.20 2.03
C CYS A 62 -17.04 -1.07 3.14
N PRO A 63 -17.47 0.13 3.56
CA PRO A 63 -18.48 0.30 4.60
C PRO A 63 -19.89 -0.14 4.17
N ASN A 64 -20.12 -0.32 2.87
CA ASN A 64 -21.42 -0.72 2.34
C ASN A 64 -21.61 -2.24 2.26
N CYS A 65 -20.61 -2.98 1.75
CA CYS A 65 -20.70 -4.44 1.62
C CYS A 65 -19.85 -5.22 2.63
N GLY A 66 -18.96 -4.55 3.36
CA GLY A 66 -18.06 -5.17 4.33
C GLY A 66 -16.93 -5.98 3.68
N GLU A 67 -16.73 -5.86 2.36
CA GLU A 67 -15.68 -6.59 1.65
C GLU A 67 -14.40 -5.74 1.60
N GLU A 68 -13.28 -6.41 1.81
CA GLU A 68 -11.94 -5.85 1.68
C GLU A 68 -11.56 -5.74 0.20
N PHE A 69 -10.95 -4.62 -0.16
CA PHE A 69 -10.44 -4.40 -1.51
C PHE A 69 -9.20 -3.52 -1.46
N ASP A 70 -8.36 -3.67 -2.48
CA ASP A 70 -7.12 -2.93 -2.57
C ASP A 70 -7.33 -1.59 -3.30
N VAL A 71 -6.82 -0.51 -2.71
CA VAL A 71 -6.85 0.83 -3.29
C VAL A 71 -5.49 1.12 -3.89
N THR A 72 -5.39 0.92 -5.19
CA THR A 72 -4.15 1.16 -5.93
C THR A 72 -3.98 2.63 -6.31
N GLU A 73 -2.74 3.02 -6.63
CA GLU A 73 -2.46 4.37 -7.16
C GLU A 73 -3.24 4.68 -8.44
N ASP A 74 -3.45 3.69 -9.32
CA ASP A 74 -4.25 3.88 -10.54
C ASP A 74 -5.72 4.17 -10.20
N MET A 75 -6.27 3.52 -9.17
CA MET A 75 -7.61 3.82 -8.67
C MET A 75 -7.70 5.24 -8.11
N LEU A 76 -6.66 5.73 -7.43
CA LEU A 76 -6.61 7.09 -6.90
C LEU A 76 -6.43 8.13 -8.02
N ALA A 77 -5.59 7.86 -9.00
CA ALA A 77 -5.41 8.71 -10.17
C ALA A 77 -6.69 8.82 -11.01
N ALA A 78 -7.50 7.75 -11.06
CA ALA A 78 -8.81 7.75 -11.70
C ALA A 78 -9.95 8.25 -10.79
N ALA A 79 -9.72 8.35 -9.48
CA ALA A 79 -10.70 8.83 -8.52
C ALA A 79 -10.91 10.35 -8.66
N GLY A 80 -12.15 10.79 -8.45
CA GLY A 80 -12.43 12.22 -8.30
C GLY A 80 -12.16 12.64 -6.86
N THR A 81 -11.58 13.81 -6.64
CA THR A 81 -11.51 14.41 -5.32
C THR A 81 -12.73 15.30 -5.04
N VAL A 82 -13.23 15.28 -3.81
CA VAL A 82 -14.31 16.16 -3.34
C VAL A 82 -13.91 16.81 -2.03
N GLN A 83 -14.42 18.02 -1.77
CA GLN A 83 -14.28 18.61 -0.44
C GLN A 83 -15.37 18.06 0.47
N SER A 84 -14.95 17.41 1.56
CA SER A 84 -15.83 16.98 2.63
C SER A 84 -16.42 18.20 3.36
N HIS A 85 -17.45 17.96 4.18
CA HIS A 85 -18.15 19.00 4.94
C HIS A 85 -17.20 19.77 5.89
N ASP A 86 -16.13 19.13 6.35
CA ASP A 86 -15.11 19.70 7.23
C ASP A 86 -14.00 20.46 6.47
N GLY A 87 -14.12 20.56 5.14
CA GLY A 87 -13.16 21.29 4.28
C GLY A 87 -11.92 20.48 3.91
N VAL A 88 -11.87 19.19 4.25
CA VAL A 88 -10.80 18.26 3.89
C VAL A 88 -11.05 17.71 2.49
N GLU A 89 -10.00 17.64 1.67
CA GLU A 89 -10.08 17.03 0.34
C GLU A 89 -9.97 15.51 0.46
N VAL A 90 -10.98 14.79 -0.04
CA VAL A 90 -11.07 13.34 0.05
C VAL A 90 -11.20 12.72 -1.34
N SER A 91 -10.57 11.56 -1.53
CA SER A 91 -10.62 10.81 -2.78
C SER A 91 -11.84 9.92 -2.83
N VAL A 92 -12.65 10.02 -3.89
CA VAL A 92 -13.86 9.21 -4.08
C VAL A 92 -13.56 8.01 -4.96
N VAL A 93 -13.31 6.87 -4.34
CA VAL A 93 -13.12 5.59 -5.04
C VAL A 93 -14.44 4.82 -5.15
N THR A 94 -14.50 3.87 -6.08
CA THR A 94 -15.68 3.02 -6.26
C THR A 94 -15.33 1.58 -5.88
N CYS A 95 -16.07 1.01 -4.92
CA CYS A 95 -15.89 -0.37 -4.51
C CYS A 95 -16.09 -1.33 -5.71
N PRO A 96 -15.14 -2.23 -6.01
CA PRO A 96 -15.29 -3.17 -7.13
C PRO A 96 -16.37 -4.22 -6.88
N HIS A 97 -16.70 -4.52 -5.62
CA HIS A 97 -17.69 -5.54 -5.24
C HIS A 97 -19.14 -5.03 -5.36
N CYS A 98 -19.41 -3.86 -4.80
CA CYS A 98 -20.78 -3.33 -4.71
C CYS A 98 -21.03 -2.04 -5.51
N ARG A 99 -19.98 -1.47 -6.12
CA ARG A 99 -20.00 -0.16 -6.82
C ARG A 99 -20.45 1.01 -5.96
N ALA A 100 -20.40 0.88 -4.63
CA ALA A 100 -20.59 2.01 -3.73
C ALA A 100 -19.44 3.01 -3.89
N ARG A 101 -19.77 4.31 -3.84
CA ARG A 101 -18.77 5.37 -3.75
C ARG A 101 -18.31 5.48 -2.31
N ILE A 102 -17.01 5.50 -2.11
CA ILE A 102 -16.36 5.55 -0.81
C ILE A 102 -15.45 6.78 -0.81
N GLU A 103 -15.61 7.61 0.20
CA GLU A 103 -14.76 8.77 0.46
C GLU A 103 -13.60 8.30 1.34
N LEU A 104 -12.38 8.38 0.80
CA LEU A 104 -11.15 8.01 1.48
C LEU A 104 -10.32 9.28 1.76
N GLU A 105 -9.95 9.44 3.03
CA GLU A 105 -9.01 10.45 3.48
C GLU A 105 -7.63 9.80 3.55
N PHE A 106 -6.68 10.30 2.76
CA PHE A 106 -5.29 9.88 2.83
C PHE A 106 -4.51 10.98 3.55
N GLU A 107 -3.91 10.65 4.68
CA GLU A 107 -2.92 11.54 5.28
C GLU A 107 -1.67 11.50 4.38
N GLU A 108 -1.37 12.61 3.71
CA GLU A 108 -0.05 12.80 3.08
C GLU A 108 0.99 12.74 4.20
N ALA A 109 1.78 11.67 4.24
CA ALA A 109 2.90 11.56 5.17
C ALA A 109 3.88 12.72 4.88
N GLU A 110 4.04 13.63 5.86
CA GLU A 110 4.93 14.80 5.82
C GLU A 110 6.42 14.43 5.73
#